data_AF-A0A967YY86-F1
#
_entry.id   AF-A0A967YY86-F1
#
_cell.length_a   1.000
_cell.length_b   1.000
_cell.length_c   1.000
_cell.angle_alpha   90.00
_cell.angle_beta   90.00
_cell.angle_gamma   90.00
#
_symmetry.space_group_name_H-M   'P 1'
#
loop_
_entity.id
_entity.type
_entity.pdbx_description
1 polymer ?
#
loop_
_entity_poly.entity_id
_entity_poly.type
_entity_poly.pdbx_seq_one_letter_code
_entity_poly.pdbx_strand_id
1 'polypeptide(L)' 'EEKYPDRFIPRYSMVSFHRIPYSAAYARGEIQEQILDELCQSIQSVDELDWQKAEALIHQRLSKIE' A
#
# COMPACT_ATOMS: atom_id res chain seq x y z
N GLU A 1 -0.07 -9.24 1.95
CA GLU A 1 1.26 -8.89 2.52
C GLU A 1 2.40 -9.60 1.81
N GLU A 2 2.23 -10.82 1.27
CA GLU A 2 3.34 -11.61 0.69
C GLU A 2 4.14 -10.91 -0.42
N LYS A 3 3.50 -10.06 -1.25
CA LYS A 3 4.17 -9.45 -2.41
C LYS A 3 5.05 -8.24 -2.05
N TYR A 4 4.69 -7.48 -1.01
CA TYR A 4 5.39 -6.25 -0.59
C TYR A 4 5.40 -6.11 0.95
N PRO A 5 5.96 -7.07 1.69
CA PRO A 5 5.80 -7.14 3.14
C PRO A 5 6.45 -5.96 3.89
N ASP A 6 7.45 -5.32 3.30
CA ASP A 6 8.18 -4.17 3.87
C ASP A 6 7.66 -2.81 3.38
N ARG A 7 6.67 -2.80 2.47
CA ARG A 7 6.16 -1.57 1.85
C ARG A 7 4.64 -1.45 1.93
N PHE A 8 3.89 -2.47 1.56
CA PHE A 8 2.44 -2.41 1.54
C PHE A 8 1.84 -3.21 2.71
N ILE A 9 2.00 -2.65 3.91
CA ILE A 9 1.46 -3.20 5.15
C ILE A 9 0.10 -2.55 5.44
N PRO A 10 -1.01 -3.29 5.63
CA PRO A 10 -2.30 -2.74 5.97
C PRO A 10 -2.25 -1.85 7.21
N ARG A 11 -3.01 -0.74 7.21
CA ARG A 11 -3.08 0.19 8.34
C ARG A 11 -3.42 -0.49 9.67
N TYR A 12 -4.31 -1.48 9.64
CA TYR A 12 -4.63 -2.29 10.82
C TYR A 12 -3.39 -3.01 11.37
N SER A 13 -2.61 -3.66 10.52
CA SER A 13 -1.40 -4.38 10.91
C SER A 13 -0.31 -3.44 11.45
N MET A 14 -0.16 -2.26 10.85
CA MET A 14 0.76 -1.23 11.35
C MET A 14 0.41 -0.75 12.76
N VAL A 15 -0.89 -0.63 13.07
CA VAL A 15 -1.41 -0.15 14.36
C VAL A 15 -1.37 -1.23 15.44
N SER A 16 -1.72 -2.46 15.08
CA SER A 16 -1.93 -3.55 16.04
C SER A 16 -0.68 -4.37 16.31
N PHE A 17 0.20 -4.52 15.31
CA PHE A 17 1.31 -5.49 15.37
C PHE A 17 2.70 -4.87 15.17
N HIS A 18 2.78 -3.58 14.88
CA HIS A 18 4.04 -2.86 14.69
C HIS A 18 4.16 -1.67 15.66
N ARG A 19 5.39 -1.21 15.88
CA ARG A 19 5.69 -0.04 16.72
C ARG A 19 5.78 1.25 15.89
N ILE A 20 4.90 1.38 14.90
CA ILE A 20 4.86 2.54 14.00
C ILE A 20 4.04 3.65 14.67
N PRO A 21 4.52 4.91 14.69
CA PRO A 21 3.75 6.03 15.22
C PRO A 21 2.40 6.16 14.50
N TYR A 22 1.32 6.45 15.23
CA TYR A 22 -0.02 6.56 14.63
C TYR A 22 -0.10 7.60 13.51
N SER A 23 0.60 8.72 13.63
CA SER A 23 0.69 9.73 12.57
C SER A 23 1.32 9.17 11.30
N ALA A 24 2.35 8.33 11.41
CA ALA A 24 2.99 7.67 10.28
C ALA A 24 2.10 6.56 9.68
N ALA A 25 1.46 5.74 10.52
CA ALA A 25 0.52 4.72 10.06
C ALA A 25 -0.69 5.34 9.33
N TYR A 26 -1.17 6.49 9.81
CA TYR A 26 -2.24 7.25 9.16
C TYR A 26 -1.78 7.80 7.80
N ALA A 27 -0.69 8.59 7.77
CA ALA A 27 -0.18 9.18 6.53
C ALA A 27 0.15 8.11 5.47
N ARG A 28 0.69 6.97 5.89
CA ARG A 28 0.98 5.86 5.00
C ARG A 28 -0.29 5.17 4.49
N GLY A 29 -1.32 5.05 5.33
CA GLY A 29 -2.64 4.53 4.93
C GLY A 29 -3.29 5.38 3.84
N GLU A 30 -3.21 6.71 3.93
CA GLU A 30 -3.73 7.61 2.89
C GLU A 30 -3.03 7.39 1.54
N ILE A 31 -1.70 7.19 1.55
CA ILE A 31 -0.95 6.88 0.32
C ILE A 31 -1.39 5.53 -0.27
N GLN A 32 -1.61 4.51 0.58
CA GLN A 32 -2.08 3.20 0.14
C GLN A 32 -3.48 3.27 -0.48
N GLU A 33 -4.39 4.07 0.10
CA GLU A 33 -5.72 4.32 -0.43
C GLU A 33 -5.66 4.97 -1.82
N GLN A 34 -4.83 6.01 -1.99
CA GLN A 34 -4.63 6.65 -3.30
C GLN A 34 -4.07 5.70 -4.36
N ILE A 35 -3.15 4.80 -3.98
CA ILE A 35 -2.62 3.78 -4.89
C ILE A 35 -3.75 2.82 -5.31
N LEU A 36 -4.57 2.37 -4.37
CA LEU A 36 -5.70 1.48 -4.66
C LEU A 36 -6.72 2.17 -5.56
N ASP A 37 -7.07 3.44 -5.30
CA ASP A 37 -7.98 4.20 -6.15
C ASP A 37 -7.46 4.29 -7.59
N GLU A 38 -6.17 4.60 -7.78
CA GLU A 38 -5.56 4.72 -9.10
C GLU A 38 -5.49 3.39 -9.86
N LEU A 39 -5.34 2.27 -9.15
CA LEU A 39 -5.33 0.93 -9.73
C LEU A 39 -6.76 0.47 -10.06
N CYS A 40 -7.70 0.69 -9.16
CA CYS A 40 -9.09 0.25 -9.28
C CYS A 40 -9.90 1.08 -10.27
N GLN A 41 -9.55 2.34 -10.52
CA GLN A 41 -10.23 3.20 -11.50
C GLN A 41 -10.28 2.60 -12.92
N SER A 42 -9.31 1.75 -13.26
CA SER A 42 -9.10 1.27 -14.63
C SER A 42 -9.56 -0.17 -14.87
N ILE A 43 -10.07 -0.85 -13.84
CA ILE A 43 -10.35 -2.30 -13.88
C ILE A 43 -11.74 -2.62 -13.34
N GLN A 44 -12.38 -3.66 -13.88
CA GLN A 44 -13.68 -4.15 -13.38
C GLN A 44 -13.54 -5.44 -12.57
N SER A 45 -12.38 -6.09 -12.66
CA SER A 45 -12.04 -7.32 -11.93
C SER A 45 -10.58 -7.29 -11.51
N VAL A 46 -10.22 -8.11 -10.52
CA VAL A 46 -8.83 -8.21 -10.03
C VAL A 46 -7.91 -8.85 -11.08
N ASP A 47 -8.45 -9.66 -11.98
CA ASP A 47 -7.69 -10.32 -13.05
C ASP A 47 -7.14 -9.33 -14.08
N GLU A 48 -7.73 -8.14 -14.19
CA GLU A 48 -7.30 -7.05 -15.07
C GLU A 48 -6.24 -6.14 -14.42
N LEU A 49 -5.85 -6.41 -13.16
CA LEU A 49 -4.93 -5.56 -12.42
C LEU A 49 -3.53 -5.54 -13.08
N ASP A 50 -3.09 -4.34 -13.45
CA ASP A 50 -1.71 -4.11 -13.88
C ASP A 50 -0.76 -4.13 -12.67
N TRP A 51 -0.16 -5.29 -12.47
CA TRP A 51 0.83 -5.51 -11.40
C TRP A 51 2.12 -4.71 -11.58
N GLN A 52 2.50 -4.37 -12.81
CA GLN A 52 3.71 -3.60 -13.08
C GLN A 52 3.50 -2.13 -12.68
N LYS A 53 2.31 -1.58 -12.99
CA LYS A 53 1.89 -0.27 -12.50
C LYS A 53 1.82 -0.27 -10.97
N ALA A 54 1.23 -1.29 -10.36
CA ALA A 54 1.15 -1.42 -8.90
C ALA A 54 2.53 -1.40 -8.25
N GLU A 55 3.49 -2.17 -8.79
CA GLU A 55 4.87 -2.19 -8.30
C GLU A 55 5.54 -0.81 -8.39
N ALA A 56 5.41 -0.13 -9.54
CA ALA A 56 5.98 1.19 -9.75
C ALA A 56 5.42 2.22 -8.74
N LEU A 57 4.10 2.24 -8.55
CA LEU A 57 3.43 3.14 -7.61
C LEU A 57 3.87 2.89 -6.16
N ILE A 58 3.95 1.62 -5.74
CA ILE A 58 4.38 1.24 -4.40
C ILE A 58 5.83 1.65 -4.16
N HIS A 59 6.73 1.37 -5.09
CA HIS A 59 8.15 1.73 -4.94
C HIS A 59 8.39 3.23 -4.95
N GLN A 60 7.62 3.98 -5.73
CA GLN A 60 7.74 5.44 -5.83
C GLN A 60 7.18 6.15 -4.60
N ARG A 61 6.04 5.71 -4.06
CA ARG A 61 5.29 6.45 -3.04
C ARG A 61 5.47 5.92 -1.62
N LEU A 62 5.90 4.67 -1.44
CA LEU A 62 6.06 4.04 -0.12
C LEU A 62 7.53 3.69 0.15
N SER A 63 8.13 4.34 1.15
CA SER A 63 9.44 3.97 1.70
C SER A 63 9.41 2.59 2.37
N LYS A 64 10.53 1.90 2.52
CA LYS A 64 10.57 0.66 3.32
C LYS A 64 10.31 0.97 4.79
N ILE A 65 9.61 0.07 5.47
CA ILE A 65 9.49 0.06 6.93
C ILE A 65 10.55 -0.90 7.45
N GLU A 66 11.37 -0.44 8.40
CA GLU A 66 12.34 -1.25 9.15
C GLU A 66 11.70 -1.93 10.37
#